data_AF-A0A6P3S4B0-F1
#
_entry.id   AF-A0A6P3S4B0-F1
#
_cell.length_a   1.000
_cell.length_b   1.000
_cell.length_c   1.000
_cell.angle_alpha   90.00
_cell.angle_beta   90.00
_cell.angle_gamma   90.00
#
_symmetry.space_group_name_H-M   'P 1'
#
loop_
_entity.id
_entity.type
_entity.pdbx_description
1 polymer ?
#
loop_
_entity_poly.entity_id
_entity_poly.type
_entity_poly.pdbx_seq_one_letter_code
_entity_poly.pdbx_strand_id
1 'polypeptide(L)'
;MEQEESPPEEDTERTQINVLAVQAITSLVLSAMTVPVAGNPAVSCLEQQPRSKPLKALDTRFGRKLSMIRGIVEQEIQAMVSKRENIATHHLYQAWDPVPSLSPATTGT
;
A
#
# COMPACT_ATOMS: atom_id res chain seq x y z
N MET A 1 -33.15 41.34 -0.03
CA MET A 1 -32.25 40.36 0.59
C MET A 1 -30.91 40.59 -0.07
N GLU A 2 -30.11 41.43 0.56
CA GLU A 2 -28.82 41.86 0.02
C GLU A 2 -27.86 40.68 0.18
N GLN A 3 -27.40 40.16 -0.96
CA GLN A 3 -26.36 39.16 -1.02
C GLN A 3 -25.07 39.94 -0.75
N GLU A 4 -24.69 40.00 0.53
CA GLU A 4 -23.44 40.59 0.96
C GLU A 4 -22.32 39.79 0.27
N GLU A 5 -21.75 40.37 -0.79
CA GLU A 5 -20.66 39.78 -1.57
C GLU A 5 -19.47 39.68 -0.62
N SER A 6 -19.16 38.46 -0.17
CA SER A 6 -18.03 38.21 0.70
C SER A 6 -16.76 38.74 0.03
N PRO A 7 -15.89 39.47 0.74
CA PRO A 7 -14.68 40.03 0.16
C PRO A 7 -13.86 38.92 -0.53
N PRO A 8 -13.22 39.21 -1.68
CA PRO A 8 -12.60 38.19 -2.52
C PRO A 8 -11.55 37.34 -1.79
N GLU A 9 -10.92 37.90 -0.75
CA GLU A 9 -9.97 37.17 0.12
C GLU A 9 -10.64 36.00 0.86
N GLU A 10 -11.86 36.17 1.39
CA GLU A 10 -12.59 35.11 2.09
C GLU A 10 -12.92 33.92 1.17
N ASP A 11 -13.23 34.20 -0.10
CA ASP A 11 -13.48 33.14 -1.09
C ASP A 11 -12.21 32.38 -1.46
N THR A 12 -11.05 33.05 -1.50
CA THR A 12 -9.77 32.36 -1.68
C THR A 12 -9.41 31.48 -0.49
N GLU A 13 -9.62 31.97 0.73
CA GLU A 13 -9.35 31.21 1.96
C GLU A 13 -10.29 30.00 2.07
N ARG A 14 -11.59 30.19 1.82
CA ARG A 14 -12.58 29.11 1.79
C ARG A 14 -12.20 28.04 0.76
N THR A 15 -11.75 28.46 -0.42
CA THR A 15 -11.29 27.53 -1.47
C THR A 15 -10.06 26.74 -1.00
N GLN A 16 -9.07 27.40 -0.39
CA GLN A 16 -7.87 26.72 0.14
C GLN A 16 -8.22 25.73 1.25
N ILE A 17 -9.11 26.11 2.17
CA ILE A 17 -9.61 25.22 3.23
C ILE A 17 -10.30 24.00 2.63
N ASN A 18 -11.14 24.19 1.61
CA ASN A 18 -11.82 23.09 0.93
C ASN A 18 -10.83 22.13 0.26
N VAL A 19 -9.76 22.63 -0.35
CA VAL A 19 -8.70 21.78 -0.93
C VAL A 19 -8.04 20.93 0.16
N LEU A 20 -7.68 21.52 1.30
CA LEU A 20 -7.10 20.80 2.43
C LEU A 20 -8.08 19.75 3.00
N ALA A 21 -9.37 20.08 3.09
CA ALA A 21 -10.41 19.16 3.55
C ALA A 21 -10.53 17.93 2.63
N VAL A 22 -10.52 18.14 1.31
CA VAL A 22 -10.57 17.03 0.33
C VAL A 22 -9.32 16.14 0.43
N GLN A 23 -8.14 16.74 0.62
CA GLN A 23 -6.90 15.98 0.86
C GLN A 23 -6.97 15.15 2.14
N ALA A 24 -7.47 15.73 3.24
CA ALA A 24 -7.61 15.04 4.51
C ALA A 24 -8.62 13.88 4.43
N ILE A 25 -9.75 14.06 3.75
CA ILE A 25 -10.74 12.99 3.52
C ILE A 25 -10.09 11.86 2.71
N THR A 26 -9.36 12.20 1.65
CA THR A 26 -8.64 11.20 0.83
C THR A 26 -7.65 10.42 1.68
N SER A 27 -6.85 11.11 2.50
CA SER A 27 -5.90 10.48 3.42
C SER A 27 -6.58 9.56 4.43
N LEU A 28 -7.75 9.94 4.95
CA LEU A 28 -8.52 9.11 5.88
C LEU A 28 -9.03 7.83 5.22
N VAL A 29 -9.56 7.93 3.99
CA VAL A 29 -10.02 6.78 3.20
C VAL A 29 -8.84 5.85 2.88
N LEU A 30 -7.69 6.39 2.48
CA LEU A 30 -6.46 5.61 2.24
C LEU A 30 -6.00 4.89 3.51
N SER A 31 -6.04 5.56 4.67
CA SER A 31 -5.67 4.96 5.96
C SER A 31 -6.55 3.74 6.32
N ALA A 32 -7.84 3.79 5.99
CA ALA A 32 -8.76 2.66 6.18
C ALA A 32 -8.48 1.48 5.24
N MET A 33 -7.75 1.69 4.13
CA MET A 33 -7.33 0.65 3.18
C MET A 33 -5.91 0.12 3.44
N THR A 34 -5.30 0.49 4.56
CA THR A 34 -3.98 -0.05 4.92
C THR A 34 -4.08 -1.46 5.49
N VAL A 35 -3.05 -2.27 5.21
CA VAL A 35 -2.89 -3.65 5.70
C VAL A 35 -1.58 -3.77 6.48
N PRO A 36 -1.48 -4.63 7.51
CA PRO A 36 -2.49 -5.59 7.96
C PRO A 36 -3.57 -5.00 8.87
N VAL A 37 -3.32 -3.86 9.53
CA VAL A 37 -4.26 -3.24 10.48
C VAL A 37 -4.67 -1.86 9.96
N ALA A 38 -5.93 -1.74 9.54
CA ALA A 38 -6.49 -0.48 9.06
C ALA A 38 -6.31 0.64 10.09
N GLY A 39 -5.89 1.81 9.62
CA GLY A 39 -5.73 3.00 10.46
C GLY A 39 -4.45 3.04 11.32
N ASN A 40 -3.60 2.01 11.30
CA ASN A 40 -2.38 1.97 12.11
C ASN A 40 -1.10 2.13 11.25
N PRO A 41 -0.59 3.36 11.06
CA PRO A 41 0.58 3.61 10.21
C PRO A 41 1.90 3.07 10.78
N ALA A 42 1.94 2.66 12.06
CA ALA A 42 3.16 2.13 12.66
C ALA A 42 3.48 0.70 12.19
N VAL A 43 2.47 -0.05 11.76
CA VAL A 43 2.61 -1.47 11.37
C VAL A 43 2.00 -1.78 10.01
N SER A 44 1.32 -0.82 9.40
CA SER A 44 0.58 -1.01 8.15
C SER A 44 1.03 -0.07 7.05
N CYS A 45 0.84 -0.50 5.81
CA CYS A 45 1.03 0.31 4.61
C CYS A 45 -0.14 0.08 3.65
N LEU A 46 -0.22 0.88 2.58
CA LEU A 46 -1.32 0.79 1.62
C LEU A 46 -1.30 -0.57 0.92
N GLU A 47 -2.49 -1.17 0.82
CA GLU A 47 -2.69 -2.37 0.03
C GLU A 47 -2.23 -2.16 -1.42
N GLN A 48 -1.52 -3.14 -1.96
CA GLN A 48 -1.07 -3.15 -3.34
C GLN A 48 -1.65 -4.36 -4.09
N GLN A 49 -2.06 -4.13 -5.33
CA GLN A 49 -2.50 -5.17 -6.25
C GLN A 49 -1.62 -5.16 -7.50
N PRO A 50 -0.64 -6.09 -7.60
CA PRO A 50 0.23 -6.18 -8.76
C PRO A 50 -0.58 -6.40 -10.04
N ARG A 51 -0.38 -5.54 -11.04
CA ARG A 51 -1.01 -5.68 -12.36
C ARG A 51 -0.45 -6.88 -13.13
N SER A 52 0.81 -7.24 -12.86
CA SER A 52 1.47 -8.39 -13.48
C SER A 52 0.87 -9.69 -12.97
N LYS A 53 0.58 -10.61 -13.90
CA LYS A 53 0.09 -11.94 -13.55
C LYS A 53 1.26 -12.82 -13.07
N PRO A 54 1.00 -13.78 -12.18
CA PRO A 54 1.99 -14.80 -11.81
C PRO A 54 2.56 -15.51 -13.05
N LEU A 55 3.88 -15.72 -13.04
CA LEU A 55 4.60 -16.31 -14.18
C LEU A 55 4.38 -17.82 -14.25
N LYS A 56 3.70 -18.27 -15.31
CA LYS A 56 3.40 -19.70 -15.53
C LYS A 56 4.62 -20.60 -15.66
N ALA A 57 5.78 -20.06 -16.05
CA ALA A 57 7.03 -20.81 -16.14
C ALA A 57 7.46 -21.43 -14.79
N LEU A 58 7.09 -20.79 -13.68
CA LEU A 58 7.48 -21.22 -12.33
C LEU A 58 6.69 -22.45 -11.85
N ASP A 59 5.54 -22.75 -12.47
CA ASP A 59 4.66 -23.87 -12.08
C ASP A 59 5.21 -25.24 -12.53
N THR A 60 6.31 -25.27 -13.28
CA THR A 60 6.96 -26.51 -13.74
C THR A 60 7.87 -27.12 -12.66
N ARG A 61 8.30 -28.39 -12.83
CA ARG A 61 9.29 -29.01 -11.94
C ARG A 61 10.61 -28.24 -11.91
N PHE A 62 11.05 -27.72 -13.06
CA PHE A 62 12.27 -26.93 -13.17
C PHE A 62 12.06 -25.50 -12.65
N GLY A 63 10.90 -24.90 -12.95
CA GLY A 63 10.48 -23.60 -12.42
C GLY A 63 10.52 -23.55 -10.90
N ARG A 64 10.05 -24.60 -10.21
CA ARG A 64 10.15 -24.71 -8.75
C ARG A 64 11.60 -24.69 -8.24
N LYS A 65 12.54 -25.33 -8.94
CA LYS A 65 13.98 -25.26 -8.60
C LYS A 65 14.53 -23.85 -8.79
N LEU A 66 14.15 -23.18 -9.88
CA LEU A 66 14.52 -21.80 -10.15
C LEU A 66 13.98 -20.86 -9.06
N SER A 67 12.73 -21.02 -8.63
CA SER A 67 12.13 -20.20 -7.56
C SER A 67 12.92 -20.29 -6.26
N MET A 68 13.42 -21.48 -5.88
CA MET A 68 14.24 -21.63 -4.68
C MET A 68 15.55 -20.82 -4.78
N ILE A 69 16.29 -20.97 -5.89
CA ILE A 69 17.56 -20.27 -6.08
C ILE A 69 17.35 -18.75 -6.17
N ARG A 70 16.34 -18.32 -6.96
CA ARG A 70 15.98 -16.90 -7.09
C ARG A 70 15.55 -16.32 -5.75
N GLY A 71 14.81 -17.06 -4.94
CA GLY A 71 14.33 -16.62 -3.63
C GLY A 71 15.46 -16.23 -2.68
N ILE A 72 16.54 -17.04 -2.63
CA ILE A 72 17.72 -16.73 -1.82
C ILE A 72 18.36 -15.41 -2.25
N VAL A 73 18.57 -15.25 -3.57
CA VAL A 73 19.17 -14.02 -4.12
C VAL A 73 18.29 -12.79 -3.88
N GLU A 74 16.97 -12.93 -4.07
CA GLU A 74 16.00 -11.85 -3.85
C GLU A 74 15.99 -11.38 -2.39
N GLN A 75 16.06 -12.32 -1.44
CA GLN A 75 16.09 -12.03 0.00
C GLN A 75 17.33 -11.20 0.39
N GLU A 76 18.50 -11.51 -0.19
CA GLU A 76 19.72 -10.72 0.01
C GLU A 76 19.62 -9.34 -0.65
N ILE A 77 19.05 -9.25 -1.86
CA ILE A 77 18.77 -7.97 -2.52
C ILE A 77 17.89 -7.10 -1.61
N GLN A 78 16.80 -7.65 -1.09
CA GLN A 78 15.91 -6.93 -0.18
C GLN A 78 16.64 -6.48 1.10
N ALA A 79 17.54 -7.30 1.64
CA ALA A 79 18.34 -6.93 2.80
C ALA A 79 19.29 -5.75 2.52
N MET A 80 19.90 -5.70 1.32
CA MET A 80 20.93 -4.72 0.95
C MET A 80 20.38 -3.40 0.38
N VAL A 81 19.34 -3.45 -0.45
CA VAL A 81 18.91 -2.27 -1.24
C VAL A 81 17.47 -1.83 -1.01
N SER A 82 16.64 -2.60 -0.28
CA SER A 82 15.25 -2.21 -0.07
C SER A 82 15.13 -0.97 0.82
N LYS A 83 14.19 -0.08 0.48
CA LYS A 83 13.75 1.01 1.37
C LYS A 83 12.77 0.44 2.39
N ARG A 84 13.23 0.30 3.64
CA ARG A 84 12.49 -0.36 4.74
C ARG A 84 11.39 0.52 5.36
N GLU A 85 10.46 1.04 4.54
CA GLU A 85 9.38 1.91 5.03
C GLU A 85 8.36 1.16 5.90
N ASN A 86 8.13 -0.12 5.62
CA ASN A 86 7.18 -1.00 6.30
C ASN A 86 7.84 -1.96 7.33
N ILE A 87 9.11 -1.73 7.67
CA ILE A 87 9.86 -2.53 8.65
C ILE A 87 10.54 -1.58 9.63
N ALA A 88 10.05 -1.55 10.87
CA ALA A 88 10.61 -0.68 11.90
C ALA A 88 11.89 -1.23 12.57
N THR A 89 12.14 -2.54 12.46
CA THR A 89 13.27 -3.19 13.16
C THR A 89 14.50 -3.33 12.27
N HIS A 90 15.66 -3.52 12.91
CA HIS A 90 16.92 -3.74 12.20
C HIS A 90 17.05 -5.17 11.64
N HIS A 91 16.18 -6.09 12.05
CA HIS A 91 16.29 -7.50 11.71
C HIS A 91 16.25 -7.71 10.19
N LEU A 92 17.16 -8.56 9.72
CA LEU A 92 17.19 -8.99 8.33
C LEU A 92 16.00 -9.92 8.04
N TYR A 93 15.66 -10.01 6.76
CA TYR A 93 14.67 -10.99 6.27
C TYR A 93 13.26 -10.82 6.82
N GLN A 94 12.89 -9.57 7.12
CA GLN A 94 11.54 -9.16 7.49
C GLN A 94 10.78 -8.52 6.31
N ALA A 95 11.30 -8.62 5.09
CA ALA A 95 10.62 -8.11 3.91
C ALA A 95 9.26 -8.79 3.74
N TRP A 96 8.23 -7.96 3.53
CA TRP A 96 6.88 -8.39 3.28
C TRP A 96 6.21 -7.38 2.34
N ASP A 97 5.34 -7.88 1.47
CA ASP A 97 4.60 -7.05 0.52
C ASP A 97 3.14 -6.92 0.99
N PRO A 98 2.52 -5.73 0.93
CA PRO A 98 1.12 -5.51 1.30
C PRO A 98 0.14 -5.98 0.22
N VAL A 99 0.29 -7.22 -0.25
CA VAL A 99 -0.51 -7.81 -1.32
C VAL A 99 -1.40 -8.92 -0.75
N PRO A 100 -2.63 -8.62 -0.33
CA PRO A 100 -3.57 -9.62 0.17
C PRO A 100 -4.09 -10.50 -0.97
N SER A 101 -4.44 -11.74 -0.64
CA SER A 101 -5.08 -12.64 -1.59
C SER A 101 -6.53 -12.22 -1.81
N LEU A 102 -6.88 -11.88 -3.06
CA LEU A 102 -8.25 -11.61 -3.47
C LEU A 102 -9.02 -12.88 -3.89
N SER A 103 -8.46 -14.06 -3.65
CA SER A 103 -9.16 -15.32 -3.88
C SER A 103 -10.42 -15.37 -3.01
N PRO A 104 -11.59 -15.70 -3.56
CA PRO A 104 -12.80 -15.85 -2.74
C PRO A 104 -12.52 -16.87 -1.64
N ALA A 105 -12.90 -16.54 -0.40
CA ALA A 105 -12.91 -17.52 0.68
C ALA A 105 -13.77 -18.69 0.20
N THR A 106 -13.16 -19.87 0.07
CA THR A 106 -13.90 -21.09 -0.28
C THR A 106 -14.81 -21.42 0.90
N THR A 107 -16.01 -20.85 0.93
CA THR A 107 -17.09 -21.31 1.79
C THR A 107 -17.67 -22.57 1.18
N GLY A 108 -17.33 -23.73 1.76
CA GLY A 108 -17.91 -25.04 1.46
C GLY A 108 -16.84 -26.07 1.11
N THR A 109 -16.69 -27.20 1.80
CA THR A 109 -17.48 -27.91 2.83
C THR A 109 -16.55 -28.73 3.70
#